data_AF-A0AAP3CFT8-F1
#
_entry.id   AF-A0AAP3CFT8-F1
#
_cell.length_a   1.000
_cell.length_b   1.000
_cell.length_c   1.000
_cell.angle_alpha   90.00
_cell.angle_beta   90.00
_cell.angle_gamma   90.00
#
_symmetry.space_group_name_H-M   'P 1'
#
loop_
_entity.id
_entity.type
_entity.pdbx_description
1 polymer ?
#
loop_
_entity_poly.entity_id
_entity_poly.type
_entity_poly.pdbx_seq_one_letter_code
_entity_poly.pdbx_strand_id
1 'polypeptide(L)'
;MIPAQQTKQTNTQAFSKAVPKSLQHLFPKKIGVRECEGCGNEVPIYLQNGKKHSRCLACDNLALEKEMIEFQEETAADAFFWNNSLVPPDIQKATFGNFNLKGLSDSQMDAFRKLKWYAENFENWGDFDSLLLQGNYGIGKSHLSHSVAQYVKELRKKVIFANTKMLLRKIRNSYGDKTETESLILKNIEECQLLVLDDLGAEYVKKDKDGEESWATDLILTIIESRQDKPNIITTNYNVENLQMKYGVHGGRIISRMMKGTKVVKFTGEDKRIPKGGGNSAWN
;
A
#
# COMPACT_ATOMS: atom_id res chain seq x y z
N MET A 1 -18.31 36.79 -9.60
CA MET A 1 -19.69 36.47 -9.99
C MET A 1 -19.64 35.81 -11.36
N ILE A 2 -19.86 34.50 -11.44
CA ILE A 2 -19.83 33.73 -12.68
C ILE A 2 -21.21 33.89 -13.36
N PRO A 3 -21.31 34.30 -14.64
CA PRO A 3 -22.60 34.49 -15.28
C PRO A 3 -23.31 33.15 -15.51
N ALA A 4 -24.61 33.13 -15.24
CA ALA A 4 -25.48 31.97 -15.42
C ALA A 4 -25.44 31.49 -16.88
N GLN A 5 -24.98 30.25 -17.09
CA GLN A 5 -25.05 29.59 -18.39
C GLN A 5 -26.53 29.40 -18.77
N GLN A 6 -26.93 29.95 -19.91
CA GLN A 6 -28.23 29.69 -20.52
C GLN A 6 -28.37 28.19 -20.79
N THR A 7 -29.35 27.56 -20.17
CA THR A 7 -29.78 26.19 -20.45
C THR A 7 -30.11 26.05 -21.94
N LYS A 8 -29.27 25.31 -22.69
CA LYS A 8 -29.61 24.88 -24.05
C LYS A 8 -30.89 24.05 -23.97
N GLN A 9 -32.00 24.61 -24.45
CA GLN A 9 -33.23 23.85 -24.68
C GLN A 9 -32.91 22.77 -25.73
N THR A 10 -32.72 21.53 -25.29
CA THR A 10 -32.64 20.39 -26.20
C THR A 10 -33.99 20.26 -26.90
N ASN A 11 -33.97 20.30 -28.23
CA ASN A 11 -35.14 20.27 -29.11
C ASN A 11 -35.77 18.86 -29.19
N THR A 12 -36.15 18.28 -28.04
CA THR A 12 -36.71 16.92 -27.93
C THR A 12 -38.11 16.82 -28.53
N GLN A 13 -38.87 17.92 -28.59
CA GLN A 13 -40.22 17.92 -29.17
C GLN A 13 -40.22 17.72 -30.68
N ALA A 14 -39.23 18.25 -31.42
CA ALA A 14 -39.13 18.11 -32.87
C ALA A 14 -38.84 16.66 -33.30
N PHE A 15 -37.98 15.95 -32.55
CA PHE A 15 -37.64 14.54 -32.83
C PHE A 15 -38.81 13.58 -32.55
N SER A 16 -39.59 13.84 -31.48
CA SER A 16 -40.75 12.98 -31.11
C SER A 16 -41.87 12.97 -32.16
N LYS A 17 -42.03 14.05 -32.93
CA LYS A 17 -43.07 14.19 -33.96
C LYS A 17 -42.72 13.48 -35.28
N ALA A 18 -41.45 13.11 -35.49
CA ALA A 18 -40.96 12.44 -36.70
C ALA A 18 -41.06 10.91 -36.63
N VAL A 19 -41.50 10.34 -35.51
CA VAL A 19 -41.54 8.90 -35.28
C VAL A 19 -42.87 8.28 -35.76
N PRO A 20 -42.84 7.20 -36.55
CA PRO A 20 -44.05 6.46 -36.97
C PRO A 20 -44.93 6.05 -35.79
N LYS A 21 -46.26 6.13 -35.93
CA LYS A 21 -47.24 5.70 -34.90
C LYS A 21 -47.02 4.26 -34.44
N SER A 22 -46.58 3.38 -35.34
CA SER A 22 -46.25 1.98 -35.03
C SER A 22 -45.13 1.84 -34.01
N LEU A 23 -44.24 2.82 -33.86
CA LEU A 23 -43.09 2.77 -32.94
C LEU A 23 -43.30 3.62 -31.68
N GLN A 24 -44.44 4.31 -31.53
CA GLN A 24 -44.72 5.15 -30.36
C GLN A 24 -44.80 4.36 -29.04
N HIS A 25 -45.20 3.09 -29.10
CA HIS A 25 -45.24 2.19 -27.92
C HIS A 25 -43.86 1.92 -27.31
N LEU A 26 -42.78 2.14 -28.08
CA LEU A 26 -41.40 2.01 -27.64
C LEU A 26 -40.94 3.20 -26.79
N PHE A 27 -41.66 4.32 -26.80
CA PHE A 27 -41.30 5.49 -26.01
C PHE A 27 -41.89 5.37 -24.60
N PRO A 28 -41.07 5.56 -23.55
CA PRO A 28 -41.56 5.49 -22.18
C PRO A 28 -42.57 6.63 -21.93
N LYS A 29 -43.80 6.27 -21.55
CA LYS A 29 -44.84 7.22 -21.15
C LYS A 29 -44.89 7.35 -19.63
N LYS A 30 -44.75 8.57 -19.08
CA LYS A 30 -44.94 8.80 -17.63
C LYS A 30 -46.40 8.54 -17.27
N ILE A 31 -46.64 7.60 -16.35
CA ILE A 31 -47.98 7.19 -15.90
C ILE A 31 -48.26 7.54 -14.43
N GLY A 32 -47.24 7.98 -13.68
CA GLY A 32 -47.40 8.38 -12.29
C GLY A 32 -46.07 8.73 -11.63
N VAL A 33 -46.12 8.89 -10.32
CA VAL A 33 -44.96 9.03 -9.42
C VAL A 33 -45.14 8.09 -8.24
N ARG A 34 -44.03 7.69 -7.62
CA ARG A 34 -43.98 7.04 -6.32
C ARG A 34 -42.95 7.72 -5.46
N GLU A 35 -43.00 7.51 -4.16
CA GLU A 35 -41.91 7.88 -3.27
C GLU A 35 -40.79 6.82 -3.33
N CYS A 36 -39.54 7.25 -3.26
CA CYS A 36 -38.40 6.35 -3.16
C CYS A 36 -38.21 5.86 -1.73
N GLU A 37 -38.25 4.54 -1.50
CA GLU A 37 -37.99 3.94 -0.19
C GLU A 37 -36.58 4.22 0.35
N GLY A 38 -35.61 4.52 -0.51
CA GLY A 38 -34.22 4.76 -0.11
C GLY A 38 -33.91 6.22 0.26
N CYS A 39 -34.51 7.20 -0.43
CA CYS A 39 -34.17 8.61 -0.25
C CYS A 39 -35.37 9.56 -0.08
N GLY A 40 -36.61 9.06 -0.11
CA GLY A 40 -37.83 9.88 0.05
C GLY A 40 -38.19 10.75 -1.16
N ASN A 41 -37.37 10.78 -2.22
CA ASN A 41 -37.67 11.60 -3.40
C ASN A 41 -38.84 11.04 -4.21
N GLU A 42 -39.59 11.93 -4.87
CA GLU A 42 -40.58 11.53 -5.87
C GLU A 42 -39.90 10.98 -7.14
N VAL A 43 -40.26 9.76 -7.53
CA VAL A 43 -39.68 9.03 -8.67
C VAL A 43 -40.77 8.80 -9.72
N PRO A 44 -40.55 9.17 -10.99
CA PRO A 44 -41.51 8.89 -12.06
C PRO A 44 -41.67 7.38 -12.30
N ILE A 45 -42.88 6.98 -12.65
CA ILE A 45 -43.20 5.64 -13.16
C ILE A 45 -43.46 5.77 -14.65
N TYR A 46 -42.68 5.07 -15.46
CA TYR A 46 -42.82 5.00 -16.91
C TYR A 46 -43.45 3.68 -17.33
N LEU A 47 -44.30 3.71 -18.34
CA LEU A 47 -44.81 2.53 -19.04
C LEU A 47 -44.14 2.43 -20.41
N GLN A 48 -43.51 1.30 -20.70
CA GLN A 48 -42.86 1.02 -21.97
C GLN A 48 -43.13 -0.46 -22.33
N ASN A 49 -43.65 -0.74 -23.53
CA ASN A 49 -44.01 -2.10 -23.96
C ASN A 49 -44.87 -2.88 -22.94
N GLY A 50 -45.82 -2.20 -22.28
CA GLY A 50 -46.70 -2.81 -21.26
C GLY A 50 -46.03 -3.08 -19.91
N LYS A 51 -44.72 -2.81 -19.76
CA LYS A 51 -43.98 -2.95 -18.50
C LYS A 51 -43.81 -1.62 -17.80
N LYS A 52 -43.99 -1.62 -16.47
CA LYS A 52 -43.74 -0.45 -15.62
C LYS A 52 -42.27 -0.40 -15.20
N HIS A 53 -41.63 0.74 -15.40
CA HIS A 53 -40.25 1.02 -15.00
C HIS A 53 -40.25 2.22 -14.05
N SER A 54 -39.58 2.10 -12.91
CA SER A 54 -39.42 3.21 -11.97
C SER A 54 -38.11 3.09 -11.21
N ARG A 55 -37.13 3.89 -11.61
CA ARG A 55 -35.78 3.87 -11.06
C ARG A 55 -35.46 5.23 -10.46
N CYS A 56 -34.93 5.24 -9.23
CA CYS A 56 -34.58 6.47 -8.54
C CYS A 56 -33.18 6.91 -8.99
N LEU A 57 -33.11 7.85 -9.92
CA LEU A 57 -31.83 8.37 -10.42
C LEU A 57 -30.96 8.97 -9.31
N ALA A 58 -31.55 9.57 -8.27
CA ALA A 58 -30.79 10.10 -7.14
C ALA A 58 -30.05 8.99 -6.37
N CYS A 59 -30.72 7.87 -6.08
CA CYS A 59 -30.09 6.74 -5.42
C CYS A 59 -29.07 6.04 -6.33
N ASP A 60 -29.40 5.88 -7.62
CA ASP A 60 -28.47 5.29 -8.59
C ASP A 60 -27.20 6.14 -8.74
N ASN A 61 -27.34 7.46 -8.86
CA ASN A 61 -26.20 8.38 -8.96
C ASN A 61 -25.32 8.31 -7.70
N LEU A 62 -25.93 8.29 -6.52
CA LEU A 62 -25.18 8.16 -5.26
C LEU A 62 -24.43 6.83 -5.17
N ALA A 63 -25.03 5.73 -5.64
CA ALA A 63 -24.37 4.43 -5.69
C ALA A 63 -23.18 4.44 -6.68
N LEU A 64 -23.39 4.98 -7.88
CA LEU A 64 -22.32 5.13 -8.89
C LEU A 64 -21.19 6.05 -8.40
N GLU A 65 -21.50 7.15 -7.71
CA GLU A 65 -20.51 8.04 -7.12
C GLU A 65 -19.66 7.31 -6.07
N LYS A 66 -20.29 6.49 -5.21
CA LYS A 66 -19.56 5.66 -4.24
C LYS A 66 -18.64 4.67 -4.93
N GLU A 67 -19.16 3.89 -5.88
CA GLU A 67 -18.35 2.93 -6.66
C GLU A 67 -17.17 3.63 -7.36
N MET A 68 -17.38 4.83 -7.89
CA MET A 68 -16.34 5.61 -8.55
C MET A 68 -15.25 6.11 -7.58
N ILE A 69 -15.64 6.59 -6.38
CA ILE A 69 -14.69 6.98 -5.33
C ILE A 69 -13.87 5.77 -4.89
N GLU A 70 -14.53 4.65 -4.64
CA GLU A 70 -13.88 3.41 -4.21
C GLU A 70 -12.84 2.93 -5.22
N PHE A 71 -13.20 2.95 -6.51
CA PHE A 71 -12.28 2.61 -7.60
C PHE A 71 -11.11 3.60 -7.70
N GLN A 72 -11.36 4.90 -7.51
CA GLN A 72 -10.29 5.92 -7.51
C GLN A 72 -9.32 5.73 -6.35
N GLU A 73 -9.80 5.41 -5.16
CA GLU A 73 -8.96 5.16 -3.99
C GLU A 73 -8.08 3.91 -4.17
N GLU A 74 -8.67 2.82 -4.67
CA GLU A 74 -7.94 1.58 -4.96
C GLU A 74 -6.83 1.82 -5.99
N THR A 75 -7.16 2.44 -7.11
CA THR A 75 -6.18 2.76 -8.17
C THR A 75 -5.11 3.74 -7.70
N ALA A 76 -5.46 4.69 -6.82
CA ALA A 76 -4.50 5.63 -6.24
C ALA A 76 -3.52 4.95 -5.26
N ALA A 77 -4.00 4.03 -4.41
CA ALA A 77 -3.14 3.27 -3.50
C ALA A 77 -2.16 2.38 -4.28
N ASP A 78 -2.64 1.70 -5.31
CA ASP A 78 -1.81 0.86 -6.18
C ASP A 78 -0.76 1.68 -6.95
N ALA A 79 -1.18 2.79 -7.56
CA ALA A 79 -0.26 3.69 -8.25
C ALA A 79 0.78 4.28 -7.29
N PHE A 80 0.36 4.68 -6.09
CA PHE A 80 1.27 5.19 -5.07
C PHE A 80 2.31 4.14 -4.66
N PHE A 81 1.87 2.90 -4.41
CA PHE A 81 2.77 1.81 -4.04
C PHE A 81 3.83 1.56 -5.12
N TRP A 82 3.42 1.37 -6.38
CA TRP A 82 4.36 1.03 -7.46
C TRP A 82 5.28 2.17 -7.88
N ASN A 83 4.84 3.42 -7.75
CA ASN A 83 5.68 4.59 -8.08
C ASN A 83 6.74 4.87 -7.00
N ASN A 84 6.47 4.52 -5.73
CA ASN A 84 7.34 4.88 -4.61
C ASN A 84 8.10 3.71 -4.00
N SER A 85 7.66 2.47 -4.23
CA SER A 85 8.29 1.28 -3.66
C SER A 85 9.45 0.76 -4.49
N LEU A 86 10.43 0.17 -3.80
CA LEU A 86 11.61 -0.49 -4.34
C LEU A 86 11.60 -1.95 -3.88
N VAL A 87 10.75 -2.75 -4.54
CA VAL A 87 10.55 -4.16 -4.25
C VAL A 87 11.51 -5.03 -5.09
N PRO A 88 12.41 -5.82 -4.46
CA PRO A 88 13.25 -6.77 -5.16
C PRO A 88 12.43 -7.76 -6.02
N PRO A 89 12.88 -8.13 -7.23
CA PRO A 89 12.13 -9.00 -8.14
C PRO A 89 11.70 -10.35 -7.57
N ASP A 90 12.49 -10.92 -6.66
CA ASP A 90 12.21 -12.23 -6.05
C ASP A 90 11.00 -12.23 -5.10
N ILE A 91 10.61 -11.06 -4.57
CA ILE A 91 9.50 -10.93 -3.62
C ILE A 91 8.30 -10.15 -4.17
N GLN A 92 8.34 -9.66 -5.42
CA GLN A 92 7.22 -8.86 -5.99
C GLN A 92 5.87 -9.57 -5.96
N LYS A 93 5.87 -10.91 -6.05
CA LYS A 93 4.66 -11.74 -5.99
C LYS A 93 4.38 -12.29 -4.59
N ALA A 94 5.18 -11.94 -3.58
CA ALA A 94 5.05 -12.50 -2.24
C ALA A 94 3.75 -12.01 -1.55
N THR A 95 2.93 -12.94 -1.10
CA THR A 95 1.71 -12.69 -0.32
C THR A 95 1.61 -13.71 0.82
N PHE A 96 0.69 -13.47 1.76
CA PHE A 96 0.42 -14.47 2.81
C PHE A 96 -0.06 -15.79 2.21
N GLY A 97 -0.80 -15.75 1.10
CA GLY A 97 -1.38 -16.93 0.45
C GLY A 97 -0.36 -17.87 -0.20
N ASN A 98 0.81 -17.34 -0.61
CA ASN A 98 1.88 -18.14 -1.22
C ASN A 98 3.12 -18.31 -0.34
N PHE A 99 3.02 -17.98 0.94
CA PHE A 99 4.07 -18.27 1.90
C PHE A 99 4.08 -19.78 2.23
N ASN A 100 5.19 -20.46 1.97
CA ASN A 100 5.27 -21.90 2.18
C ASN A 100 5.37 -22.24 3.68
N LEU A 101 4.29 -22.79 4.23
CA LEU A 101 4.21 -23.19 5.64
C LEU A 101 4.85 -24.56 5.94
N LYS A 102 5.21 -25.34 4.91
CA LYS A 102 5.78 -26.68 5.12
C LYS A 102 7.22 -26.61 5.60
N GLY A 103 7.52 -27.31 6.70
CA GLY A 103 8.88 -27.40 7.25
C GLY A 103 9.40 -26.09 7.86
N LEU A 104 8.50 -25.20 8.27
CA LEU A 104 8.84 -24.03 9.07
C LEU A 104 9.14 -24.43 10.52
N SER A 105 10.02 -23.69 11.17
CA SER A 105 10.19 -23.77 12.62
C SER A 105 8.98 -23.17 13.34
N ASP A 106 8.85 -23.44 14.65
CA ASP A 106 7.83 -22.81 15.49
C ASP A 106 7.96 -21.28 15.50
N SER A 107 9.19 -20.76 15.46
CA SER A 107 9.45 -19.32 15.38
C SER A 107 8.96 -18.70 14.07
N GLN A 108 9.17 -19.38 12.95
CA GLN A 108 8.68 -18.91 11.64
C GLN A 108 7.15 -18.95 11.56
N MET A 109 6.53 -19.99 12.14
CA MET A 109 5.08 -20.12 12.22
C MET A 109 4.46 -19.04 13.12
N ASP A 110 5.07 -18.78 14.28
CA ASP A 110 4.67 -17.70 15.19
C ASP A 110 4.82 -16.33 14.53
N ALA A 111 5.92 -16.08 13.82
CA ALA A 111 6.12 -14.85 13.06
C ALA A 111 5.05 -14.67 11.97
N PHE A 112 4.71 -15.73 11.22
CA PHE A 112 3.62 -15.70 10.24
C PHE A 112 2.30 -15.28 10.88
N ARG A 113 1.92 -15.90 12.01
CA ARG A 113 0.67 -15.57 12.73
C ARG A 113 0.66 -14.13 13.21
N LYS A 114 1.77 -13.65 13.79
CA LYS A 114 1.91 -12.27 14.29
C LYS A 114 1.80 -11.24 13.17
N LEU A 115 2.47 -11.46 12.04
CA LEU A 115 2.42 -10.53 10.92
C LEU A 115 1.05 -10.54 10.23
N LYS A 116 0.42 -11.70 10.11
CA LYS A 116 -0.95 -11.81 9.59
C LYS A 116 -1.93 -11.06 10.51
N TRP A 117 -1.86 -11.29 11.82
CA TRP A 117 -2.68 -10.56 12.79
C TRP A 117 -2.43 -9.04 12.73
N TYR A 118 -1.17 -8.61 12.62
CA TYR A 118 -0.82 -7.19 12.50
C TYR A 118 -1.45 -6.56 11.25
N ALA A 119 -1.40 -7.24 10.10
CA ALA A 119 -2.02 -6.75 8.86
C ALA A 119 -3.55 -6.68 8.97
N GLU A 120 -4.19 -7.73 9.52
CA GLU A 120 -5.64 -7.82 9.68
C GLU A 120 -6.19 -6.78 10.67
N ASN A 121 -5.38 -6.31 11.63
CA ASN A 121 -5.74 -5.32 12.64
C ASN A 121 -5.05 -3.96 12.39
N PHE A 122 -4.81 -3.60 11.13
CA PHE A 122 -4.12 -2.35 10.78
C PHE A 122 -4.78 -1.14 11.46
N GLU A 123 -3.97 -0.25 12.05
CA GLU A 123 -4.38 0.91 12.89
C GLU A 123 -5.04 0.55 14.24
N ASN A 124 -5.18 -0.73 14.61
CA ASN A 124 -5.89 -1.21 15.81
C ASN A 124 -5.07 -2.21 16.65
N TRP A 125 -3.83 -1.85 17.03
CA TRP A 125 -2.89 -2.77 17.69
C TRP A 125 -2.70 -2.57 19.19
N GLY A 126 -3.25 -1.48 19.75
CA GLY A 126 -2.99 -1.05 21.14
C GLY A 126 -1.73 -0.19 21.25
N ASP A 127 -0.78 -0.58 22.10
CA ASP A 127 0.35 0.26 22.52
C ASP A 127 1.56 0.26 21.57
N PHE A 128 1.41 -0.27 20.35
CA PHE A 128 2.50 -0.37 19.39
C PHE A 128 1.96 -0.20 17.97
N ASP A 129 2.74 0.39 17.08
CA ASP A 129 2.37 0.59 15.68
C ASP A 129 3.42 0.01 14.71
N SER A 130 4.57 -0.41 15.23
CA SER A 130 5.74 -0.75 14.43
C SER A 130 6.28 -2.14 14.77
N LEU A 131 6.97 -2.77 13.81
CA LEU A 131 7.57 -4.09 13.96
C LEU A 131 9.04 -4.09 13.55
N LEU A 132 9.88 -4.73 14.36
CA LEU A 132 11.26 -5.08 13.99
C LEU A 132 11.36 -6.58 13.77
N LEU A 133 11.57 -7.00 12.53
CA LEU A 133 11.77 -8.38 12.13
C LEU A 133 13.26 -8.70 12.13
N GLN A 134 13.71 -9.50 13.10
CA GLN A 134 15.12 -9.86 13.23
C GLN A 134 15.35 -11.35 13.02
N GLY A 135 16.43 -11.71 12.33
CA GLY A 135 16.86 -13.09 12.18
C GLY A 135 17.72 -13.31 10.94
N ASN A 136 18.27 -14.50 10.75
CA ASN A 136 19.22 -14.80 9.67
C ASN A 136 18.62 -14.69 8.24
N TYR A 137 19.46 -14.83 7.21
CA TYR A 137 19.06 -14.76 5.80
C TYR A 137 18.10 -15.91 5.41
N GLY A 138 17.24 -15.65 4.42
CA GLY A 138 16.44 -16.69 3.76
C GLY A 138 15.34 -17.36 4.59
N ILE A 139 15.02 -16.84 5.78
CA ILE A 139 13.99 -17.40 6.67
C ILE A 139 12.60 -16.75 6.55
N GLY A 140 12.38 -15.87 5.56
CA GLY A 140 11.05 -15.36 5.21
C GLY A 140 10.69 -13.94 5.67
N LYS A 141 11.62 -13.18 6.26
CA LYS A 141 11.35 -11.81 6.76
C LYS A 141 10.80 -10.87 5.68
N SER A 142 11.52 -10.73 4.56
CA SER A 142 11.15 -9.86 3.43
C SER A 142 9.85 -10.31 2.75
N HIS A 143 9.59 -11.62 2.68
CA HIS A 143 8.34 -12.15 2.14
C HIS A 143 7.16 -11.74 3.00
N LEU A 144 7.25 -11.94 4.31
CA LEU A 144 6.15 -11.62 5.22
C LEU A 144 5.95 -10.11 5.38
N SER A 145 7.01 -9.30 5.42
CA SER A 145 6.86 -7.84 5.45
C SER A 145 6.25 -7.29 4.16
N HIS A 146 6.62 -7.85 2.99
CA HIS A 146 5.95 -7.52 1.73
C HIS A 146 4.49 -7.99 1.71
N SER A 147 4.19 -9.14 2.31
CA SER A 147 2.81 -9.64 2.43
C SER A 147 1.93 -8.70 3.26
N VAL A 148 2.47 -8.13 4.35
CA VAL A 148 1.78 -7.08 5.11
C VAL A 148 1.58 -5.84 4.24
N ALA A 149 2.61 -5.40 3.51
CA ALA A 149 2.53 -4.23 2.64
C ALA A 149 1.43 -4.37 1.57
N GLN A 150 1.34 -5.53 0.92
CA GLN A 150 0.30 -5.82 -0.07
C GLN A 150 -1.09 -5.82 0.56
N TYR A 151 -1.27 -6.48 1.72
CA TYR A 151 -2.55 -6.49 2.42
C TYR A 151 -3.01 -5.07 2.80
N VAL A 152 -2.12 -4.24 3.34
CA VAL A 152 -2.44 -2.87 3.75
C VAL A 152 -2.71 -1.97 2.54
N LYS A 153 -2.03 -2.20 1.40
CA LYS A 153 -2.33 -1.54 0.13
C LYS A 153 -3.73 -1.91 -0.37
N GLU A 154 -4.16 -3.17 -0.25
CA GLU A 154 -5.53 -3.61 -0.56
C GLU A 154 -6.59 -2.96 0.33
N LEU A 155 -6.22 -2.50 1.54
CA LEU A 155 -7.06 -1.61 2.38
C LEU A 155 -7.08 -0.14 1.90
N ARG A 156 -6.61 0.13 0.68
CA ARG A 156 -6.52 1.45 0.04
C ARG A 156 -5.63 2.45 0.77
N LYS A 157 -4.64 1.97 1.51
CA LYS A 157 -3.69 2.78 2.28
C LYS A 157 -2.44 3.09 1.45
N LYS A 158 -1.84 4.26 1.68
CA LYS A 158 -0.54 4.62 1.08
C LYS A 158 0.58 3.82 1.76
N VAL A 159 1.17 2.88 1.04
CA VAL A 159 2.25 2.01 1.54
C VAL A 159 3.51 2.20 0.71
N ILE A 160 4.67 2.22 1.37
CA ILE A 160 5.97 2.17 0.70
C ILE A 160 6.73 0.95 1.19
N PHE A 161 7.15 0.09 0.28
CA PHE A 161 8.13 -0.96 0.56
C PHE A 161 9.45 -0.59 -0.08
N ALA A 162 10.54 -0.55 0.66
CA ALA A 162 11.84 -0.24 0.11
C ALA A 162 12.94 -1.12 0.68
N ASN A 163 13.70 -1.77 -0.20
CA ASN A 163 15.01 -2.28 0.20
C ASN A 163 15.93 -1.11 0.57
N THR A 164 16.51 -1.13 1.77
CA THR A 164 17.28 0.01 2.32
C THR A 164 18.44 0.43 1.39
N LYS A 165 19.18 -0.52 0.82
CA LYS A 165 20.29 -0.20 -0.12
C LYS A 165 19.78 0.50 -1.38
N MET A 166 18.68 0.01 -1.95
CA MET A 166 18.09 0.58 -3.15
C MET A 166 17.55 1.97 -2.87
N LEU A 167 16.92 2.18 -1.71
CA LEU A 167 16.42 3.48 -1.29
C LEU A 167 17.53 4.53 -1.17
N LEU A 168 18.61 4.19 -0.46
CA LEU A 168 19.77 5.05 -0.33
C LEU A 168 20.36 5.36 -1.72
N ARG A 169 20.48 4.37 -2.61
CA ARG A 169 20.96 4.62 -3.97
C ARG A 169 20.02 5.55 -4.75
N LYS A 170 18.70 5.38 -4.62
CA LYS A 170 17.69 6.21 -5.28
C LYS A 170 17.80 7.67 -4.82
N ILE A 171 17.87 7.90 -3.51
CA ILE A 171 18.02 9.25 -2.96
C ILE A 171 19.34 9.88 -3.40
N ARG A 172 20.46 9.13 -3.36
CA ARG A 172 21.74 9.65 -3.86
C ARG A 172 21.68 10.06 -5.33
N ASN A 173 20.98 9.27 -6.15
CA ASN A 173 20.85 9.55 -7.58
C ASN A 173 19.89 10.72 -7.88
N SER A 174 19.01 11.07 -6.94
CA SER A 174 18.08 12.20 -7.09
C SER A 174 18.77 13.58 -7.00
N TYR A 175 20.03 13.63 -6.54
CA TYR A 175 20.79 14.87 -6.46
C TYR A 175 21.05 15.44 -7.86
N GLY A 176 20.46 16.60 -8.14
CA GLY A 176 20.55 17.26 -9.44
C GLY A 176 19.47 16.84 -10.45
N ASP A 177 18.55 15.94 -10.08
CA ASP A 177 17.37 15.63 -10.87
C ASP A 177 16.28 16.70 -10.64
N LYS A 178 15.56 17.08 -11.70
CA LYS A 178 14.46 18.06 -11.65
C LYS A 178 13.08 17.39 -11.47
N THR A 179 12.99 16.09 -11.69
CA THR A 179 11.72 15.35 -11.77
C THR A 179 11.44 14.54 -10.50
N GLU A 180 12.44 13.88 -9.94
CA GLU A 180 12.35 13.17 -8.67
C GLU A 180 13.45 13.68 -7.74
N THR A 181 13.09 14.53 -6.78
CA THR A 181 14.04 15.12 -5.84
C THR A 181 14.08 14.32 -4.54
N GLU A 182 15.19 14.39 -3.81
CA GLU A 182 15.31 13.85 -2.45
C GLU A 182 14.14 14.30 -1.57
N SER A 183 13.81 15.59 -1.62
CA SER A 183 12.72 16.16 -0.81
C SER A 183 11.36 15.52 -1.14
N LEU A 184 11.09 15.18 -2.41
CA LEU A 184 9.86 14.49 -2.79
C LEU A 184 9.85 13.05 -2.27
N ILE A 185 10.96 12.32 -2.40
CA ILE A 185 11.09 10.95 -1.89
C ILE A 185 10.88 10.93 -0.37
N LEU A 186 11.56 11.82 0.36
CA LEU A 186 11.44 11.92 1.82
C LEU A 186 10.04 12.33 2.26
N LYS A 187 9.39 13.25 1.53
CA LYS A 187 7.99 13.63 1.80
C LYS A 187 7.03 12.45 1.63
N ASN A 188 7.17 11.68 0.55
CA ASN A 188 6.33 10.49 0.33
C ASN A 188 6.56 9.44 1.42
N ILE A 189 7.81 9.25 1.84
CA ILE A 189 8.17 8.40 2.99
C ILE A 189 7.53 8.91 4.27
N GLU A 190 7.61 10.20 4.56
CA GLU A 190 6.99 10.80 5.75
C GLU A 190 5.47 10.62 5.74
N GLU A 191 4.80 10.88 4.62
CA GLU A 191 3.34 10.89 4.51
C GLU A 191 2.69 9.51 4.39
N CYS A 192 3.42 8.46 4.00
CA CYS A 192 2.83 7.13 3.84
C CYS A 192 2.32 6.56 5.18
N GLN A 193 1.27 5.74 5.11
CA GLN A 193 0.61 5.15 6.29
C GLN A 193 1.35 3.91 6.80
N LEU A 194 2.12 3.25 5.94
CA LEU A 194 3.02 2.16 6.33
C LEU A 194 4.30 2.26 5.52
N LEU A 195 5.45 2.27 6.21
CA LEU A 195 6.76 2.13 5.60
C LEU A 195 7.34 0.75 5.95
N VAL A 196 7.77 0.01 4.94
CA VAL A 196 8.58 -1.19 5.11
C VAL A 196 10.00 -0.89 4.66
N LEU A 197 10.95 -0.90 5.60
CA LEU A 197 12.39 -0.82 5.31
C LEU A 197 13.00 -2.23 5.40
N ASP A 198 13.28 -2.80 4.24
CA ASP A 198 13.79 -4.17 4.13
C ASP A 198 15.33 -4.21 4.08
N ASP A 199 15.90 -5.15 4.83
CA ASP A 199 17.32 -5.45 4.92
C ASP A 199 18.17 -4.29 5.49
N LEU A 200 17.63 -3.65 6.55
CA LEU A 200 18.31 -2.61 7.30
C LEU A 200 19.59 -3.15 7.94
N GLY A 201 20.69 -2.42 7.74
CA GLY A 201 22.01 -2.82 8.17
C GLY A 201 22.72 -3.69 7.14
N ALA A 202 22.19 -3.93 5.94
CA ALA A 202 22.98 -4.59 4.88
C ALA A 202 23.82 -3.58 4.08
N GLU A 203 23.46 -2.29 4.09
CA GLU A 203 24.12 -1.21 3.37
C GLU A 203 25.58 -1.02 3.77
N TYR A 204 26.35 -0.44 2.84
CA TYR A 204 27.74 -0.10 3.05
C TYR A 204 27.83 1.18 3.88
N VAL A 205 28.06 1.01 5.18
CA VAL A 205 28.46 2.10 6.10
C VAL A 205 29.98 2.19 6.04
N LYS A 206 30.53 3.04 5.16
CA LYS A 206 31.95 3.39 5.22
C LYS A 206 32.12 4.63 6.10
N LYS A 207 33.07 4.59 7.03
CA LYS A 207 33.64 5.82 7.60
C LYS A 207 34.24 6.64 6.46
N ASP A 208 34.00 7.93 6.44
CA ASP A 208 34.68 8.80 5.47
C ASP A 208 36.18 8.90 5.78
N LYS A 209 36.91 9.70 5.01
CA LYS A 209 38.37 9.83 5.13
C LYS A 209 38.82 10.45 6.45
N ASP A 210 37.91 11.12 7.16
CA ASP A 210 38.16 11.84 8.41
C ASP A 210 37.64 11.06 9.64
N GLY A 211 37.05 9.88 9.41
CA GLY A 211 36.53 9.01 10.47
C GLY A 211 35.07 9.28 10.85
N GLU A 212 34.41 10.20 10.16
CA GLU A 212 33.00 10.56 10.35
C GLU A 212 32.08 9.56 9.65
N GLU A 213 30.86 9.45 10.18
CA GLU A 213 29.89 8.44 9.79
C GLU A 213 29.32 8.68 8.40
N SER A 214 28.82 7.62 7.76
CA SER A 214 28.37 7.72 6.38
C SER A 214 27.06 8.49 6.26
N TRP A 215 26.93 9.34 5.23
CA TRP A 215 25.68 9.96 4.75
C TRP A 215 24.44 9.05 4.80
N ALA A 216 24.61 7.73 4.63
CA ALA A 216 23.52 6.77 4.74
C ALA A 216 22.93 6.68 6.15
N THR A 217 23.76 6.76 7.18
CA THR A 217 23.36 6.72 8.59
C THR A 217 22.49 7.93 8.94
N ASP A 218 22.90 9.13 8.51
CA ASP A 218 22.13 10.37 8.73
C ASP A 218 20.77 10.32 8.04
N LEU A 219 20.74 9.80 6.81
CA LEU A 219 19.50 9.67 6.06
C LEU A 219 18.54 8.65 6.71
N ILE A 220 19.08 7.51 7.18
CA ILE A 220 18.29 6.52 7.93
C ILE A 220 17.74 7.12 9.21
N LEU A 221 18.56 7.85 9.97
CA LEU A 221 18.12 8.54 11.18
C LEU A 221 16.99 9.53 10.85
N THR A 222 17.16 10.34 9.80
CA THR A 222 16.15 11.30 9.33
C THR A 222 14.82 10.62 8.98
N ILE A 223 14.87 9.49 8.27
CA ILE A 223 13.67 8.71 7.89
C ILE A 223 12.96 8.15 9.14
N ILE A 224 13.71 7.62 10.10
CA ILE A 224 13.13 7.07 11.34
C ILE A 224 12.55 8.19 12.20
N GLU A 225 13.21 9.33 12.30
CA GLU A 225 12.74 10.48 13.08
C GLU A 225 11.48 11.12 12.49
N SER A 226 11.36 11.24 11.16
CA SER A 226 10.15 11.79 10.53
C SER A 226 8.92 10.89 10.69
N ARG A 227 9.12 9.65 11.13
CA ARG A 227 8.07 8.62 11.25
C ARG A 227 7.94 8.01 12.65
N GLN A 228 8.38 8.72 13.69
CA GLN A 228 8.39 8.21 15.08
C GLN A 228 7.05 7.71 15.63
N ASP A 229 5.93 8.27 15.16
CA ASP A 229 4.57 7.92 15.62
C ASP A 229 3.72 7.42 14.43
N LYS A 230 4.38 6.80 13.45
CA LYS A 230 3.75 6.21 12.27
C LYS A 230 4.18 4.75 12.13
N PRO A 231 3.32 3.88 11.58
CA PRO A 231 3.66 2.47 11.39
C PRO A 231 4.90 2.25 10.52
N ASN A 232 5.86 1.49 11.05
CA ASN A 232 7.06 1.04 10.35
C ASN A 232 7.27 -0.46 10.52
N ILE A 233 7.63 -1.17 9.45
CA ILE A 233 8.14 -2.54 9.53
C ILE A 233 9.58 -2.52 9.06
N ILE A 234 10.50 -2.91 9.92
CA ILE A 234 11.93 -2.93 9.62
C ILE A 234 12.41 -4.37 9.65
N THR A 235 13.11 -4.82 8.62
CA THR A 235 13.74 -6.14 8.61
C THR A 235 15.25 -6.02 8.73
N THR A 236 15.89 -6.89 9.52
CA THR A 236 17.35 -6.88 9.69
C THR A 236 17.90 -8.28 9.98
N ASN A 237 19.14 -8.52 9.58
CA ASN A 237 19.88 -9.74 9.92
C ASN A 237 20.70 -9.59 11.21
N TYR A 238 20.69 -8.40 11.81
CA TYR A 238 21.41 -8.10 13.04
C TYR A 238 20.45 -8.16 14.24
N ASN A 239 20.96 -8.53 15.41
CA ASN A 239 20.28 -8.19 16.66
C ASN A 239 20.45 -6.68 16.93
N VAL A 240 19.74 -6.18 17.94
CA VAL A 240 19.74 -4.75 18.28
C VAL A 240 21.15 -4.25 18.61
N GLU A 241 21.93 -5.04 19.36
CA GLU A 241 23.30 -4.66 19.76
C GLU A 241 24.24 -4.56 18.55
N ASN A 242 24.21 -5.55 17.65
CA ASN A 242 25.05 -5.54 16.46
C ASN A 242 24.62 -4.45 15.47
N LEU A 243 23.33 -4.18 15.37
CA LEU A 243 22.81 -3.09 14.53
C LEU A 243 23.25 -1.73 15.07
N GLN A 244 23.21 -1.54 16.40
CA GLN A 244 23.75 -0.36 17.07
C GLN A 244 25.23 -0.17 16.76
N MET A 245 26.05 -1.22 16.92
CA MET A 245 27.48 -1.16 16.61
C MET A 245 27.75 -0.84 15.13
N LYS A 246 26.93 -1.37 14.22
CA LYS A 246 27.07 -1.11 12.79
C LYS A 246 26.88 0.37 12.44
N TYR A 247 25.99 1.06 13.15
CA TYR A 247 25.72 2.48 12.95
C TYR A 247 26.58 3.41 13.83
N GLY A 248 27.55 2.86 14.59
CA GLY A 248 28.52 3.65 15.34
C GLY A 248 27.92 4.67 16.33
N VAL A 249 28.41 5.89 16.30
CA VAL A 249 28.05 7.07 17.11
C VAL A 249 26.55 7.37 17.03
N HIS A 250 25.94 7.30 15.85
CA HIS A 250 24.49 7.50 15.69
C HIS A 250 23.66 6.24 15.97
N GLY A 251 24.29 5.07 16.10
CA GLY A 251 23.58 3.81 16.32
C GLY A 251 22.69 3.82 17.56
N GLY A 252 23.15 4.36 18.68
CA GLY A 252 22.33 4.45 19.90
C GLY A 252 21.07 5.30 19.70
N ARG A 253 21.18 6.38 18.91
CA ARG A 253 20.05 7.27 18.58
C ARG A 253 19.08 6.56 17.64
N ILE A 254 19.59 5.94 16.57
CA ILE A 254 18.77 5.19 15.60
C ILE A 254 17.97 4.10 16.31
N ILE A 255 18.61 3.28 17.12
CA ILE A 255 17.93 2.20 17.87
C ILE A 255 16.89 2.79 18.83
N SER A 256 17.24 3.82 19.60
CA SER A 256 16.31 4.46 20.54
C SER A 256 15.04 4.98 19.84
N ARG A 257 15.18 5.69 18.71
CA ARG A 257 14.04 6.19 17.94
C ARG A 257 13.24 5.07 17.28
N MET A 258 13.93 4.06 16.75
CA MET A 258 13.34 2.91 16.06
C MET A 258 12.53 2.03 17.01
N MET A 259 12.96 1.88 18.26
CA MET A 259 12.34 0.96 19.23
C MET A 259 11.10 1.55 19.92
N LYS A 260 10.86 2.86 19.81
CA LYS A 260 9.64 3.51 20.30
C LYS A 260 8.43 2.95 19.56
N GLY A 261 7.43 2.44 20.28
CA GLY A 261 6.22 1.87 19.65
C GLY A 261 6.45 0.60 18.83
N THR A 262 7.62 -0.05 18.97
CA THR A 262 8.02 -1.18 18.12
C THR A 262 8.04 -2.50 18.88
N LYS A 263 7.35 -3.51 18.34
CA LYS A 263 7.46 -4.91 18.82
C LYS A 263 8.46 -5.69 17.97
N VAL A 264 9.30 -6.47 18.65
CA VAL A 264 10.31 -7.29 18.00
C VAL A 264 9.78 -8.68 17.70
N VAL A 265 9.87 -9.11 16.44
CA VAL A 265 9.53 -10.45 15.98
C VAL A 265 10.81 -11.16 15.58
N LYS A 266 11.16 -12.20 16.33
CA LYS A 266 12.34 -13.03 16.07
C LYS A 266 11.98 -14.13 15.08
N PHE A 267 12.82 -14.28 14.06
CA PHE A 267 12.81 -15.38 13.13
C PHE A 267 14.02 -16.27 13.41
N THR A 268 13.79 -17.52 13.76
CA THR A 268 14.82 -18.57 13.85
C THR A 268 14.42 -19.72 12.94
N GLY A 269 15.37 -20.30 12.21
CA GLY A 269 15.07 -21.37 11.26
C GLY A 269 16.17 -21.53 10.23
N GLU A 270 15.95 -22.47 9.31
CA GLU A 270 16.87 -22.74 8.21
C GLU A 270 16.59 -21.83 7.02
N ASP A 271 17.65 -21.45 6.31
CA ASP A 271 17.54 -20.73 5.04
C ASP A 271 16.78 -21.59 4.02
N LYS A 272 15.65 -21.07 3.52
CA LYS A 272 14.80 -21.75 2.54
C LYS A 272 15.18 -21.44 1.09
N ARG A 273 16.08 -20.48 0.86
CA ARG A 273 16.64 -20.18 -0.47
C ARG A 273 17.73 -21.18 -0.87
N ILE A 274 18.34 -21.86 0.10
CA ILE A 274 19.34 -22.91 -0.13
C ILE A 274 18.67 -24.29 0.06
N PRO A 275 18.54 -25.11 -1.00
CA PRO A 275 18.00 -26.46 -0.88
C PRO A 275 18.86 -27.33 0.05
N LYS A 276 18.23 -28.21 0.83
CA LYS A 276 18.94 -29.28 1.54
C LYS A 276 19.43 -30.32 0.52
N GLY A 277 20.70 -30.24 0.14
CA GLY A 277 21.33 -31.26 -0.70
C GLY A 277 22.46 -30.72 -1.57
N GLY A 278 23.64 -30.53 -0.98
CA GLY A 278 24.89 -30.66 -1.73
C GLY A 278 25.07 -32.15 -2.05
N GLY A 279 24.54 -32.58 -3.19
CA GLY A 279 24.71 -33.93 -3.71
C GLY A 279 24.71 -33.85 -5.23
N ASN A 280 25.85 -34.18 -5.83
CA ASN A 280 26.12 -34.19 -7.27
C ASN A 280 24.89 -34.48 -8.14
N SER A 281 24.55 -33.54 -9.02
CA SER A 281 24.03 -33.87 -10.34
C SER A 281 24.78 -33.03 -11.35
N ALA A 282 25.54 -33.76 -12.16
CA ALA A 282 26.36 -33.27 -13.24
C ALA A 282 25.61 -32.25 -14.11
N TRP A 283 26.38 -31.25 -14.55
CA TRP A 283 26.11 -30.59 -15.81
C TRP A 283 26.11 -31.66 -16.91
N ASN A 284 24.93 -32.01 -17.40
CA ASN A 284 24.72 -32.45 -18.78
C ASN A 284 24.20 -31.25 -19.56
#